data_AF-A0A971SY10-F1
#
_entry.id   AF-A0A971SY10-F1
#
_cell.length_a   1.000
_cell.length_b   1.000
_cell.length_c   1.000
_cell.angle_alpha   90.00
_cell.angle_beta   90.00
_cell.angle_gamma   90.00
#
_symmetry.space_group_name_H-M   'P 1'
#
loop_
_entity.id
_entity.type
_entity.pdbx_description
1 polymer ?
#
loop_
_entity_poly.entity_id
_entity_poly.type
_entity_poly.pdbx_seq_one_letter_code
_entity_poly.pdbx_strand_id
1 'polypeptide(L)'
;MTVVLSMLRALALTTFVEGAGMLVYVSVVKRVRPALAPDSRLRYVYYSLLLNLLTNPLLNLLLWLIFLAGGRGWYTLFLWVLEVCVVLGEGLLYARLCAWPLRRALLVSLLLNGLSLAVGLVINAL
;
A
#
# COMPACT_ATOMS: atom_id res chain seq x y z
N MET A 1 21.67 18.31 4.86
CA MET A 1 21.29 18.41 3.44
C MET A 1 21.29 17.05 2.73
N THR A 2 22.28 16.18 3.00
CA THR A 2 22.43 14.84 2.39
C THR A 2 21.30 13.86 2.72
N VAL A 3 20.80 13.82 3.95
CA VAL A 3 19.72 12.90 4.39
C VAL A 3 18.36 13.23 3.77
N VAL A 4 18.04 14.52 3.63
CA VAL A 4 16.77 14.95 3.00
C VAL A 4 16.79 14.61 1.50
N LEU A 5 17.94 14.79 0.85
CA LEU A 5 18.11 14.46 -0.57
C LEU A 5 18.05 12.94 -0.83
N SER A 6 18.59 12.11 0.07
CA SER A 6 18.49 10.65 -0.04
C SER A 6 17.07 10.14 0.20
N MET A 7 16.33 10.72 1.15
CA MET A 7 14.91 10.39 1.37
C MET A 7 14.03 10.86 0.21
N LEU A 8 14.29 12.03 -0.37
CA LEU A 8 13.61 12.50 -1.58
C LEU A 8 13.84 11.56 -2.76
N ARG A 9 15.07 11.05 -2.93
CA ARG A 9 15.39 10.05 -3.95
C ARG A 9 14.70 8.72 -3.69
N ALA A 10 14.66 8.26 -2.44
CA ALA A 10 13.97 7.02 -2.07
C ALA A 10 12.46 7.15 -2.27
N LEU A 11 11.86 8.28 -1.91
CA LEU A 11 10.45 8.58 -2.14
C LEU A 11 10.15 8.67 -3.64
N ALA A 12 10.96 9.40 -4.41
CA ALA A 12 10.78 9.50 -5.86
C ALA A 12 10.91 8.13 -6.53
N LEU A 13 11.87 7.30 -6.11
CA LEU A 13 12.07 5.96 -6.64
C LEU A 13 10.91 5.03 -6.29
N THR A 14 10.45 5.01 -5.04
CA THR A 14 9.31 4.19 -4.60
C THR A 14 8.03 4.62 -5.31
N THR A 15 7.72 5.91 -5.33
CA THR A 15 6.56 6.45 -6.04
C THR A 15 6.64 6.19 -7.55
N PHE A 16 7.83 6.24 -8.15
CA PHE A 16 8.04 5.91 -9.57
C PHE A 16 7.87 4.43 -9.85
N VAL A 17 8.44 3.54 -9.03
CA VAL A 17 8.32 2.08 -9.16
C VAL A 17 6.87 1.65 -8.97
N GLU A 18 6.18 2.20 -7.96
CA GLU A 18 4.78 1.92 -7.68
C GLU A 18 3.87 2.52 -8.76
N GLY A 19 4.16 3.73 -9.25
CA GLY A 19 3.44 4.38 -10.36
C GLY A 19 3.62 3.66 -11.70
N ALA A 20 4.84 3.19 -12.01
CA ALA A 20 5.11 2.34 -13.16
C ALA A 20 4.41 0.97 -13.01
N GLY A 21 4.44 0.39 -11.81
CA GLY A 21 3.65 -0.76 -11.44
C GLY A 21 2.16 -0.53 -11.69
N MET A 22 1.65 0.65 -11.36
CA MET A 22 0.24 1.02 -11.55
C MET A 22 -0.13 1.12 -13.02
N LEU A 23 0.77 1.66 -13.86
CA LEU A 23 0.60 1.73 -15.31
C LEU A 23 0.61 0.34 -15.95
N VAL A 24 1.56 -0.52 -15.56
CA VAL A 24 1.62 -1.92 -16.02
C VAL A 24 0.38 -2.67 -15.56
N TYR A 25 -0.01 -2.49 -14.31
CA TYR A 25 -1.20 -3.08 -13.72
C TYR A 25 -2.47 -2.65 -14.47
N VAL A 26 -2.70 -1.35 -14.66
CA VAL A 26 -3.86 -0.83 -15.43
C VAL A 26 -3.87 -1.36 -16.86
N SER A 27 -2.71 -1.52 -17.49
CA SER A 27 -2.57 -2.03 -18.87
C SER A 27 -2.94 -3.51 -18.98
N VAL A 28 -2.45 -4.34 -18.05
CA VAL A 28 -2.81 -5.77 -17.96
C VAL A 28 -4.27 -5.92 -17.56
N VAL A 29 -4.74 -5.12 -16.61
CA VAL A 29 -6.09 -5.17 -16.08
C VAL A 29 -7.13 -4.77 -17.11
N LYS A 30 -6.93 -3.70 -17.88
CA LYS A 30 -7.88 -3.31 -18.93
C LYS A 30 -8.13 -4.46 -19.92
N ARG A 31 -7.17 -5.36 -20.11
CA ARG A 31 -7.34 -6.57 -20.94
C ARG A 31 -8.09 -7.70 -20.22
N VAL A 32 -7.88 -7.87 -18.92
CA VAL A 32 -8.40 -9.02 -18.15
C VAL A 32 -9.75 -8.73 -17.47
N ARG A 33 -10.05 -7.46 -17.16
CA ARG A 33 -11.27 -7.02 -16.45
C ARG A 33 -12.59 -7.48 -17.10
N PRO A 34 -12.77 -7.44 -18.45
CA PRO A 34 -14.00 -7.91 -19.08
C PRO A 34 -14.23 -9.42 -18.94
N ALA A 35 -13.19 -10.19 -18.63
CA ALA A 35 -13.21 -11.65 -18.54
C ALA A 35 -13.29 -12.18 -17.09
N LEU A 36 -13.23 -11.30 -16.08
CA LEU A 36 -13.28 -11.71 -14.68
C LEU A 36 -14.72 -11.98 -14.27
N ALA A 37 -15.08 -13.26 -14.17
CA ALA A 37 -16.34 -13.67 -13.58
C ALA A 37 -16.47 -13.08 -12.15
N PRO A 38 -17.70 -12.75 -11.69
CA PRO A 38 -17.94 -12.13 -10.39
C PRO A 38 -17.27 -12.89 -9.25
N ASP A 39 -17.29 -14.22 -9.25
CA ASP A 39 -16.75 -15.01 -8.13
C ASP A 39 -15.33 -15.55 -8.38
N SER A 40 -14.65 -15.05 -9.42
CA SER A 40 -13.33 -15.54 -9.77
C SER A 40 -12.28 -15.15 -8.71
N ARG A 41 -11.44 -16.12 -8.31
CA ARG A 41 -10.31 -15.89 -7.39
C ARG A 41 -9.38 -14.76 -7.88
N LEU A 42 -9.29 -14.60 -9.19
CA LEU A 42 -8.53 -13.54 -9.85
C LEU A 42 -9.07 -12.14 -9.55
N ARG A 43 -10.38 -11.97 -9.30
CA ARG A 43 -10.98 -10.68 -8.90
C ARG A 43 -10.50 -10.24 -7.52
N TYR A 44 -10.25 -11.19 -6.62
CA TYR A 44 -9.72 -10.90 -5.29
C TYR A 44 -8.25 -10.51 -5.34
N VAL A 45 -7.43 -11.27 -6.07
CA VAL A 45 -6.02 -10.91 -6.32
C VAL A 45 -5.92 -9.55 -6.98
N TYR A 46 -6.82 -9.27 -7.93
CA TYR A 46 -6.97 -7.97 -8.57
C TYR A 46 -7.16 -6.86 -7.52
N TYR A 47 -8.25 -6.89 -6.73
CA TYR A 47 -8.48 -5.83 -5.75
C TYR A 47 -7.37 -5.71 -4.71
N SER A 48 -6.72 -6.82 -4.35
CA SER A 48 -5.59 -6.77 -3.42
C SER A 48 -4.39 -6.03 -3.98
N LEU A 49 -4.03 -6.29 -5.23
CA LEU A 49 -2.94 -5.56 -5.88
C LEU A 49 -3.29 -4.09 -6.08
N LEU A 50 -4.54 -3.77 -6.46
CA LEU A 50 -4.97 -2.39 -6.67
C LEU A 50 -4.88 -1.57 -5.39
N LEU A 51 -5.39 -2.13 -4.29
CA LEU A 51 -5.42 -1.45 -3.01
C LEU A 51 -3.99 -1.23 -2.52
N ASN A 52 -3.14 -2.26 -2.57
CA ASN A 52 -1.75 -2.18 -2.13
C ASN A 52 -0.93 -1.17 -2.97
N LEU A 53 -1.12 -1.13 -4.30
CA LEU A 53 -0.48 -0.14 -5.16
C LEU A 53 -0.96 1.30 -4.94
N LEU A 54 -2.12 1.49 -4.30
CA LEU A 54 -2.65 2.82 -4.00
C LEU A 54 -2.24 3.26 -2.59
N THR A 55 -2.31 2.36 -1.63
CA THR A 55 -2.11 2.66 -0.21
C THR A 55 -0.64 2.84 0.13
N ASN A 56 0.25 2.01 -0.38
CA ASN A 56 1.69 2.11 -0.11
C ASN A 56 2.32 3.46 -0.56
N PRO A 57 2.12 3.95 -1.80
CA PRO A 57 2.65 5.26 -2.19
C PRO A 57 2.06 6.41 -1.37
N LEU A 58 0.77 6.32 -1.04
CA LEU A 58 0.11 7.32 -0.21
C LEU A 58 0.70 7.34 1.22
N LEU A 59 0.94 6.16 1.80
CA LEU A 59 1.53 6.01 3.13
C LEU A 59 2.95 6.58 3.15
N ASN A 60 3.77 6.24 2.15
CA ASN A 60 5.12 6.77 1.98
C ASN A 60 5.13 8.31 1.82
N LEU A 61 4.21 8.87 1.03
CA LEU A 61 4.08 10.32 0.87
C LEU A 61 3.71 11.01 2.19
N LEU A 62 2.72 10.47 2.91
CA LEU A 62 2.29 11.02 4.21
C LEU A 62 3.42 10.98 5.23
N LEU A 63 4.15 9.86 5.32
CA LEU A 63 5.32 9.74 6.19
C LEU A 63 6.42 10.74 5.86
N TRP A 64 6.66 10.99 4.58
CA TRP A 64 7.64 12.00 4.17
C TRP A 64 7.22 13.41 4.58
N LEU A 65 5.93 13.77 4.42
CA LEU A 65 5.41 15.06 4.87
C LEU A 65 5.52 15.23 6.39
N ILE A 66 5.24 14.18 7.15
CA ILE A 66 5.36 14.19 8.61
C ILE A 66 6.82 14.33 9.03
N PHE A 67 7.73 13.63 8.34
CA PHE A 67 9.17 13.77 8.58
C PHE A 67 9.66 15.20 8.31
N LEU A 68 9.17 15.85 7.24
CA LEU A 68 9.49 17.25 6.96
C LEU A 68 8.98 18.21 8.04
N ALA A 69 7.80 17.96 8.60
CA ALA A 69 7.17 18.85 9.57
C ALA A 69 7.71 18.69 10.99
N GLY A 70 7.94 17.45 11.45
CA GLY A 70 8.28 17.15 12.85
C GLY A 70 9.68 16.53 13.04
N GLY A 71 10.36 16.14 11.97
CA GLY A 71 11.62 15.42 12.05
C GLY A 71 11.46 13.96 12.50
N ARG A 72 12.59 13.32 12.83
CA ARG A 72 12.71 11.87 13.02
C ARG A 72 11.94 11.32 14.24
N GLY A 73 11.68 12.15 15.24
CA GLY A 73 11.00 11.74 16.48
C GLY A 73 9.53 11.35 16.29
N TRP A 74 8.84 11.94 15.31
CA TRP A 74 7.43 11.65 15.02
C TRP A 74 7.25 10.51 14.01
N TYR A 75 8.29 10.17 13.26
CA TYR A 75 8.22 9.21 12.16
C TYR A 75 7.69 7.85 12.60
N THR A 76 8.24 7.27 13.66
CA THR A 76 7.85 5.93 14.13
C THR A 76 6.42 5.88 14.64
N LEU A 77 5.98 6.89 15.40
CA LEU A 77 4.61 6.96 15.90
C LEU A 77 3.62 7.04 14.75
N PHE A 78 3.88 7.93 13.78
CA PHE A 78 2.99 8.12 12.65
C PHE A 78 3.00 6.96 11.67
N LEU A 79 4.12 6.24 11.52
CA LEU A 79 4.17 4.98 10.77
C LEU A 79 3.15 3.99 11.31
N TRP A 80 3.14 3.74 12.62
CA TRP A 80 2.18 2.83 13.23
C TRP A 80 0.73 3.31 13.07
N VAL A 81 0.47 4.61 13.27
CA VAL A 81 -0.89 5.17 13.11
C VAL A 81 -1.36 5.02 11.66
N LEU A 82 -0.52 5.35 10.69
CA LEU A 82 -0.85 5.25 9.27
C LEU A 82 -1.07 3.80 8.83
N GLU A 83 -0.26 2.86 9.30
CA GLU A 83 -0.46 1.42 9.04
C GLU A 83 -1.81 0.93 9.56
N VAL A 84 -2.20 1.32 10.78
CA VAL A 84 -3.53 0.98 11.31
C VAL A 84 -4.64 1.61 10.46
N CYS A 85 -4.49 2.87 10.06
CA CYS A 85 -5.44 3.54 9.18
C CYS A 85 -5.58 2.82 7.82
N VAL A 86 -4.47 2.36 7.24
CA VAL A 86 -4.47 1.62 5.98
C VAL A 86 -5.13 0.26 6.14
N VAL A 87 -4.82 -0.50 7.19
CA VAL A 87 -5.48 -1.80 7.45
C VAL A 87 -6.99 -1.65 7.59
N LEU A 88 -7.45 -0.61 8.30
CA LEU A 88 -8.88 -0.32 8.44
C LEU A 88 -9.50 0.12 7.11
N GLY A 89 -8.85 1.04 6.39
CA GLY A 89 -9.33 1.57 5.11
C GLY A 89 -9.43 0.49 4.03
N GLU A 90 -8.37 -0.27 3.83
CA GLU A 90 -8.35 -1.41 2.92
C GLU A 90 -9.33 -2.50 3.35
N GLY A 91 -9.41 -2.84 4.63
CA GLY A 91 -10.38 -3.81 5.15
C GLY A 91 -11.83 -3.44 4.82
N LEU A 92 -12.18 -2.15 4.95
CA LEU A 92 -13.49 -1.65 4.54
C LEU A 92 -13.70 -1.71 3.02
N LEU A 93 -12.67 -1.40 2.23
CA LEU A 93 -12.74 -1.48 0.77
C LEU A 93 -12.87 -2.92 0.30
N TYR A 94 -12.13 -3.88 0.87
CA TYR A 94 -12.28 -5.31 0.61
C TYR A 94 -13.67 -5.82 0.98
N ALA A 95 -14.22 -5.42 2.13
CA ALA A 95 -15.57 -5.83 2.53
C ALA A 95 -16.60 -5.41 1.48
N ARG A 96 -16.46 -4.20 0.90
CA ARG A 96 -17.35 -3.70 -0.15
C ARG A 96 -17.08 -4.31 -1.52
N LEU A 97 -15.83 -4.34 -1.97
CA LEU A 97 -15.44 -4.78 -3.32
C LEU A 97 -15.53 -6.29 -3.51
N CYS A 98 -15.29 -7.06 -2.45
CA CYS A 98 -15.29 -8.52 -2.47
C CYS A 98 -16.54 -9.13 -1.84
N ALA A 99 -17.47 -8.32 -1.32
CA ALA A 99 -18.65 -8.77 -0.57
C ALA A 99 -18.29 -9.72 0.60
N TRP A 100 -17.13 -9.52 1.21
CA TRP A 100 -16.66 -10.34 2.32
C TRP A 100 -17.20 -9.87 3.67
N PRO A 101 -17.36 -10.77 4.66
CA PRO A 101 -17.62 -10.34 6.02
C PRO A 101 -16.45 -9.49 6.51
N LEU A 102 -16.77 -8.38 7.18
CA LEU A 102 -15.78 -7.36 7.60
C LEU A 102 -14.60 -7.97 8.38
N ARG A 103 -14.84 -8.95 9.25
CA ARG A 103 -13.78 -9.67 9.98
C ARG A 103 -12.76 -10.32 9.05
N ARG A 104 -13.21 -10.97 7.98
CA ARG A 104 -12.33 -11.61 6.99
C ARG A 104 -11.58 -10.56 6.18
N ALA A 105 -12.25 -9.50 5.79
CA ALA A 105 -11.66 -8.41 5.02
C ALA A 105 -10.54 -7.69 5.79
N LEU A 106 -10.76 -7.41 7.08
CA LEU A 106 -9.75 -6.86 7.99
C LEU A 106 -8.57 -7.81 8.20
N LEU A 107 -8.82 -9.11 8.40
CA LEU A 107 -7.75 -10.10 8.53
C LEU A 107 -6.86 -10.16 7.28
N VAL A 108 -7.47 -10.16 6.08
CA VAL A 108 -6.71 -10.16 4.83
C VAL A 108 -5.88 -8.89 4.70
N SER A 109 -6.46 -7.72 4.97
CA SER A 109 -5.72 -6.45 4.92
C SER A 109 -4.58 -6.41 5.94
N LEU A 110 -4.81 -6.88 7.17
CA LEU A 110 -3.77 -6.97 8.21
C LEU A 110 -2.61 -7.87 7.77
N LEU A 111 -2.89 -9.02 7.17
CA LEU A 111 -1.85 -9.94 6.68
C LEU A 111 -1.04 -9.31 5.54
N LEU A 112 -1.70 -8.70 4.57
CA LEU A 112 -1.02 -8.11 3.41
C LEU A 112 -0.17 -6.89 3.80
N ASN A 113 -0.70 -5.98 4.62
CA ASN A 113 0.07 -4.83 5.11
C ASN A 113 1.16 -5.26 6.10
N GLY A 114 0.88 -6.22 6.98
CA GLY A 114 1.89 -6.78 7.88
C GLY A 114 3.08 -7.40 7.13
N LEU A 115 2.81 -8.13 6.03
CA LEU A 115 3.86 -8.64 5.14
C LEU A 115 4.62 -7.50 4.45
N SER A 116 3.91 -6.48 3.95
CA SER A 116 4.51 -5.29 3.33
C SER A 116 5.48 -4.57 4.28
N LEU A 117 5.03 -4.33 5.52
CA LEU A 117 5.83 -3.72 6.57
C LEU A 117 7.03 -4.59 6.95
N ALA A 118 6.84 -5.90 7.12
CA ALA A 118 7.93 -6.83 7.44
C ALA A 118 9.01 -6.84 6.35
N VAL A 119 8.60 -6.87 5.07
CA VAL A 119 9.52 -6.78 3.93
C VAL A 119 10.25 -5.43 3.94
N GLY A 120 9.55 -4.32 4.17
CA GLY A 120 10.16 -2.99 4.28
C GLY A 120 11.18 -2.88 5.42
N LEU A 121 10.92 -3.51 6.57
CA LEU A 121 11.85 -3.56 7.70
C LEU A 121 13.08 -4.42 7.39
N VAL A 122 12.91 -5.57 6.75
CA VAL A 122 14.05 -6.43 6.34
C VAL A 122 14.94 -5.70 5.33
N ILE A 123 14.36 -5.02 4.34
CA ILE A 123 15.12 -4.26 3.34
C ILE A 123 15.88 -3.10 3.98
N ASN A 124 15.30 -2.39 4.95
CA ASN A 124 15.97 -1.29 5.65
C ASN A 124 16.96 -1.74 6.73
N ALA A 125 16.87 -2.99 7.19
CA ALA A 125 17.81 -3.57 8.15
C ALA A 125 19.07 -4.16 7.47
N LEU A 126 19.01 -4.39 6.16
CA LEU A 126 20.13 -4.77 5.28
C LEU A 126 20.84 -3.54 4.71
#